data_AF-W2X718-F1
#
_entry.id   AF-W2X718-F1
#
_cell.length_a   1.000
_cell.length_b   1.000
_cell.length_c   1.000
_cell.angle_alpha   90.00
_cell.angle_beta   90.00
_cell.angle_gamma   90.00
#
_symmetry.space_group_name_H-M   'P 1'
#
loop_
_entity.id
_entity.type
_entity.pdbx_description
1 polymer ?
#
loop_
_entity_poly.entity_id
_entity_poly.type
_entity_poly.pdbx_seq_one_letter_code
_entity_poly.pdbx_strand_id
1 'polypeptide(L)'
;MGGVLSNQVPVPDERMQQMITKLKLTAKDLTVLYGKFARYDKEYLESAVESSGTIDRTEFYASIDEKHSPFGDAIFALIDEDNSGVLDFSEYVEALGKFCLLNKEDMLKFCFNVFDDDKNGTIEGQELTNLLEILHEDEQTSNMKHALKTFDFNGDGKIDFGEFKQLHSQFPSLLYPAFRIQQNMKIFTLGEKWWERKIEELASEHYEKLAQQAAAGNVEDMSDEAQRARKEEMERTAKQKRQEQAARMRMGCLYYTCCPCRRKLYVIEDDESSDSDSDSDEERARRKQKAAATNVKKGGKKQNIVPVGPRKPLSQEERLERARKRRLRDMQDRPTRKD
;
A
#
# COMPACT_ATOMS: atom_id res chain seq x y z
N MET A 1 13.54 -30.45 -31.14
CA MET A 1 14.65 -29.59 -30.72
C MET A 1 14.03 -28.44 -29.94
N GLY A 2 14.49 -28.21 -28.70
CA GLY A 2 13.87 -27.24 -27.79
C GLY A 2 14.05 -25.82 -28.30
N GLY A 3 12.92 -25.12 -28.50
CA GLY A 3 12.91 -23.68 -28.76
C GLY A 3 13.52 -22.96 -27.57
N VAL A 4 14.61 -22.24 -27.82
CA VAL A 4 15.21 -21.34 -26.86
C VAL A 4 14.21 -20.20 -26.70
N LEU A 5 13.45 -20.19 -25.60
CA LEU A 5 12.78 -18.98 -25.14
C LEU A 5 13.85 -17.90 -25.10
N SER A 6 13.72 -16.85 -25.91
CA SER A 6 14.65 -15.73 -25.90
C SER A 6 14.45 -14.98 -24.58
N ASN A 7 15.10 -15.48 -23.52
CA ASN A 7 15.12 -14.93 -22.15
C ASN A 7 15.88 -13.59 -22.07
N GLN A 8 16.10 -12.91 -23.19
CA GLN A 8 16.75 -11.62 -23.23
C GLN A 8 15.67 -10.54 -23.14
N VAL A 9 15.83 -9.67 -22.15
CA VAL A 9 14.99 -8.48 -22.00
C VAL A 9 15.07 -7.66 -23.30
N PRO A 10 13.94 -7.24 -23.88
CA PRO A 10 13.92 -6.38 -25.06
C PRO A 10 14.77 -5.12 -24.86
N VAL A 11 15.29 -4.58 -25.96
CA VAL A 11 16.05 -3.32 -25.91
C VAL A 11 15.10 -2.21 -25.43
N PRO A 12 15.41 -1.49 -24.34
CA PRO A 12 14.54 -0.45 -23.82
C PRO A 12 14.36 0.70 -24.82
N ASP A 13 13.11 1.00 -25.16
CA ASP A 13 12.73 2.23 -25.86
C ASP A 13 12.84 3.45 -24.93
N GLU A 14 12.56 4.66 -25.45
CA GLU A 14 12.68 5.90 -24.68
C GLU A 14 11.77 5.90 -23.43
N ARG A 15 10.55 5.40 -23.56
CA ARG A 15 9.56 5.30 -22.47
C ARG A 15 10.08 4.41 -21.34
N MET A 16 10.52 3.21 -21.67
CA MET A 16 11.09 2.28 -20.72
C MET A 16 12.38 2.83 -20.09
N GLN A 17 13.23 3.52 -20.85
CA GLN A 17 14.44 4.16 -20.31
C GLN A 17 14.14 5.24 -19.27
N GLN A 18 13.10 6.07 -19.52
CA GLN A 18 12.64 7.05 -18.54
C GLN A 18 12.20 6.36 -17.25
N MET A 19 11.46 5.26 -17.34
CA MET A 19 11.00 4.50 -16.17
C MET A 19 12.14 3.77 -15.46
N ILE A 20 13.08 3.17 -16.19
CA ILE A 20 14.29 2.57 -15.63
C ILE A 20 15.06 3.60 -14.81
N THR A 21 15.21 4.82 -15.34
CA THR A 21 15.93 5.90 -14.67
C THR A 21 15.16 6.40 -13.45
N LYS A 22 13.85 6.67 -13.60
CA LYS A 22 12.98 7.14 -12.52
C LYS A 22 12.92 6.16 -11.35
N LEU A 23 12.73 4.87 -11.63
CA LEU A 23 12.63 3.83 -10.62
C LEU A 23 14.01 3.27 -10.19
N LYS A 24 15.08 3.65 -10.89
CA LYS A 24 16.43 3.06 -10.76
C LYS A 24 16.39 1.52 -10.86
N LEU A 25 15.71 1.01 -11.89
CA LEU A 25 15.59 -0.44 -12.10
C LEU A 25 16.95 -1.04 -12.45
N THR A 26 17.32 -2.10 -11.75
CA THR A 26 18.54 -2.86 -12.07
C THR A 26 18.27 -3.87 -13.18
N ALA A 27 19.31 -4.37 -13.84
CA ALA A 27 19.19 -5.46 -14.82
C ALA A 27 18.49 -6.70 -14.23
N LYS A 28 18.64 -6.95 -12.92
CA LYS A 28 17.94 -8.03 -12.23
C LYS A 28 16.45 -7.76 -12.11
N ASP A 29 16.05 -6.53 -11.76
CA ASP A 29 14.63 -6.16 -11.67
C ASP A 29 13.96 -6.30 -13.05
N LEU A 30 14.63 -5.85 -14.11
CA LEU A 30 14.14 -5.99 -15.49
C LEU A 30 14.01 -7.45 -15.92
N THR A 31 14.97 -8.30 -15.55
CA THR A 31 14.90 -9.74 -15.84
C THR A 31 13.73 -10.41 -15.11
N VAL A 32 13.45 -10.00 -13.86
CA VAL A 32 12.30 -10.49 -13.10
C VAL A 32 10.99 -10.03 -13.74
N LEU A 33 10.88 -8.74 -14.09
CA LEU A 33 9.69 -8.19 -14.76
C LEU A 33 9.43 -8.86 -16.10
N TYR A 34 10.47 -9.00 -16.93
CA TYR A 34 10.34 -9.65 -18.22
C TYR A 34 10.00 -11.13 -18.09
N GLY A 35 10.59 -11.83 -17.12
CA GLY A 35 10.23 -13.23 -16.85
C GLY A 35 8.78 -13.41 -16.37
N LYS A 36 8.19 -12.38 -15.74
CA LYS A 36 6.76 -12.35 -15.42
C LYS A 36 5.93 -12.07 -16.66
N PHE A 37 6.30 -11.05 -17.44
CA PHE A 37 5.64 -10.69 -18.69
C PHE A 37 5.58 -11.89 -19.66
N ALA A 38 6.74 -12.45 -19.99
CA ALA A 38 6.90 -13.58 -20.91
C ALA A 38 6.24 -14.89 -20.43
N ARG A 39 5.85 -14.98 -19.15
CA ARG A 39 5.09 -16.13 -18.64
C ARG A 39 3.62 -16.07 -19.05
N TYR A 40 3.09 -14.86 -19.18
CA TYR A 40 1.69 -14.61 -19.50
C TYR A 40 1.47 -14.29 -20.98
N ASP A 41 2.49 -13.78 -21.67
CA ASP A 41 2.55 -13.71 -23.14
C ASP A 41 2.56 -15.12 -23.75
N LYS A 42 1.39 -15.60 -24.19
CA LYS A 42 1.21 -16.91 -24.82
C LYS A 42 0.31 -16.80 -26.04
N GLU A 43 0.92 -16.83 -27.22
CA GLU A 43 0.16 -17.03 -28.44
C GLU A 43 -0.13 -18.52 -28.64
N TYR A 44 -1.41 -18.90 -28.67
CA TYR A 44 -1.84 -20.26 -29.05
C TYR A 44 -2.05 -20.33 -30.57
N LEU A 45 -0.97 -20.55 -31.31
CA LEU A 45 -1.05 -21.00 -32.69
C LEU A 45 -1.27 -22.52 -32.73
N GLU A 46 -1.95 -23.02 -33.76
CA GLU A 46 -2.45 -24.41 -33.88
C GLU A 46 -1.38 -25.51 -33.69
N SER A 47 -0.10 -25.18 -33.64
CA SER A 47 1.00 -26.14 -33.47
C SER A 47 2.16 -25.72 -32.55
N ALA A 48 2.19 -24.53 -31.96
CA ALA A 48 3.27 -24.09 -31.07
C ALA A 48 2.83 -22.95 -30.14
N VAL A 49 3.41 -22.92 -28.93
CA VAL A 49 3.35 -21.74 -28.06
C VAL A 49 4.51 -20.83 -28.48
N GLU A 50 4.18 -19.75 -29.18
CA GLU A 50 5.12 -18.66 -29.47
C GLU A 50 4.83 -17.50 -28.51
N SER A 51 5.87 -16.73 -28.21
CA SER A 51 5.71 -15.46 -27.48
C SER A 51 5.34 -14.39 -28.50
N SER A 52 4.17 -13.78 -28.36
CA SER A 52 3.74 -12.67 -29.21
C SER A 52 4.61 -11.43 -28.99
N GLY A 53 5.31 -11.35 -27.85
CA GLY A 53 6.05 -10.16 -27.42
C GLY A 53 5.13 -9.09 -26.83
N THR A 54 3.84 -9.39 -26.71
CA THR A 54 2.79 -8.50 -26.22
C THR A 54 1.91 -9.25 -25.21
N ILE A 55 1.14 -8.51 -24.41
CA ILE A 55 0.16 -9.07 -23.48
C ILE A 55 -1.21 -8.53 -23.84
N ASP A 56 -2.14 -9.41 -24.18
CA ASP A 56 -3.52 -9.00 -24.39
C ASP A 56 -4.26 -8.72 -23.07
N ARG A 57 -5.50 -8.25 -23.15
CA ARG A 57 -6.32 -7.94 -21.97
C ARG A 57 -6.52 -9.13 -21.03
N THR A 58 -6.74 -10.32 -21.58
CA THR A 58 -6.98 -11.55 -20.80
C THR A 58 -5.71 -11.96 -20.06
N GLU A 59 -4.58 -11.89 -20.76
CA GLU A 59 -3.26 -12.18 -20.22
C GLU A 59 -2.85 -11.15 -19.16
N PHE A 60 -3.21 -9.88 -19.34
CA PHE A 60 -3.01 -8.83 -18.34
C PHE A 60 -3.72 -9.18 -17.04
N TYR A 61 -5.03 -9.48 -17.09
CA TYR A 61 -5.78 -9.88 -15.89
C TYR A 61 -5.22 -11.14 -15.22
N ALA A 62 -4.83 -12.13 -16.01
CA ALA A 62 -4.19 -13.34 -15.49
C ALA A 62 -2.83 -13.05 -14.83
N SER A 63 -2.09 -12.07 -15.34
CA SER A 63 -0.77 -11.69 -14.82
C SER A 63 -0.83 -11.08 -13.41
N ILE A 64 -1.95 -10.44 -13.07
CA ILE A 64 -2.18 -9.78 -11.79
C ILE A 64 -3.16 -10.55 -10.88
N ASP A 65 -3.58 -11.76 -11.25
CA ASP A 65 -4.58 -12.57 -10.52
C ASP A 65 -5.85 -11.78 -10.23
N GLU A 66 -6.37 -11.13 -11.27
CA GLU A 66 -7.51 -10.25 -11.19
C GLU A 66 -8.62 -10.74 -12.10
N LYS A 67 -9.87 -10.48 -11.69
CA LYS A 67 -11.02 -10.75 -12.53
C LYS A 67 -11.18 -9.63 -13.56
N HIS A 68 -11.65 -10.01 -14.74
CA HIS A 68 -12.12 -9.03 -15.71
C HIS A 68 -13.13 -8.11 -15.03
N SER A 69 -12.98 -6.80 -15.21
CA SER A 69 -13.93 -5.82 -14.69
C SER A 69 -13.91 -4.59 -15.59
N PRO A 70 -15.02 -3.86 -15.75
CA PRO A 70 -15.03 -2.63 -16.54
C PRO A 70 -14.00 -1.60 -16.04
N PHE A 71 -13.71 -1.60 -14.73
CA PHE A 71 -12.70 -0.72 -14.17
C PHE A 71 -11.29 -1.15 -14.58
N GLY A 72 -10.99 -2.45 -14.53
CA GLY A 72 -9.72 -2.97 -15.03
C GLY A 72 -9.53 -2.72 -16.52
N ASP A 73 -10.60 -2.67 -17.30
CA ASP A 73 -10.56 -2.34 -18.73
C ASP A 73 -10.18 -0.87 -18.93
N ALA A 74 -10.69 0.02 -18.08
CA ALA A 74 -10.26 1.41 -18.06
C ALA A 74 -8.79 1.57 -17.65
N ILE A 75 -8.31 0.75 -16.69
CA ILE A 75 -6.87 0.70 -16.35
C ILE A 75 -6.06 0.25 -17.57
N PHE A 76 -6.48 -0.82 -18.23
CA PHE A 76 -5.81 -1.35 -19.42
C PHE A 76 -5.76 -0.32 -20.54
N ALA A 77 -6.88 0.35 -20.84
CA ALA A 77 -6.95 1.41 -21.85
C ALA A 77 -6.09 2.63 -21.53
N LEU A 78 -5.86 2.94 -20.25
CA LEU A 78 -4.95 4.01 -19.85
C LEU A 78 -3.47 3.62 -19.96
N ILE A 79 -3.18 2.33 -20.01
CA ILE A 79 -1.83 1.81 -20.21
C ILE A 79 -1.53 1.65 -21.71
N ASP A 80 -2.51 1.19 -22.46
CA ASP A 80 -2.51 1.02 -23.92
C ASP A 80 -2.60 2.40 -24.62
N GLU A 81 -1.53 3.19 -24.51
CA GLU A 81 -1.49 4.57 -25.01
C GLU A 81 -1.68 4.66 -26.53
N ASP A 82 -1.25 3.64 -27.27
CA ASP A 82 -1.37 3.56 -28.72
C ASP A 82 -2.71 2.95 -29.18
N ASN A 83 -3.55 2.47 -28.24
CA ASN A 83 -4.82 1.79 -28.47
C ASN A 83 -4.67 0.58 -29.42
N SER A 84 -3.54 -0.10 -29.37
CA SER A 84 -3.30 -1.32 -30.14
C SER A 84 -4.13 -2.51 -29.65
N GLY A 85 -4.68 -2.42 -28.44
CA GLY A 85 -5.45 -3.48 -27.79
C GLY A 85 -4.58 -4.55 -27.12
N VAL A 86 -3.26 -4.39 -27.18
CA VAL A 86 -2.24 -5.26 -26.58
C VAL A 86 -1.18 -4.40 -25.91
N LEU A 87 -0.47 -4.94 -24.92
CA LEU A 87 0.58 -4.22 -24.20
C LEU A 87 1.94 -4.77 -24.56
N ASP A 88 2.81 -3.93 -25.11
CA ASP A 88 4.22 -4.29 -25.23
C ASP A 88 4.93 -4.28 -23.86
N PHE A 89 6.17 -4.77 -23.81
CA PHE A 89 6.91 -4.82 -22.53
C PHE A 89 7.24 -3.42 -21.97
N SER A 90 7.43 -2.43 -22.83
CA SER A 90 7.70 -1.05 -22.43
C SER A 90 6.48 -0.40 -21.78
N GLU A 91 5.31 -0.55 -22.39
CA GLU A 91 4.01 -0.10 -21.88
C GLU A 91 3.67 -0.80 -20.56
N TYR A 92 3.93 -2.10 -20.48
CA TYR A 92 3.78 -2.84 -19.24
C TYR A 92 4.65 -2.29 -18.10
N VAL A 93 5.93 -1.96 -18.36
CA VAL A 93 6.82 -1.36 -17.35
C VAL A 93 6.38 0.05 -16.97
N GLU A 94 5.90 0.82 -17.94
CA GLU A 94 5.39 2.16 -17.73
C GLU A 94 4.10 2.18 -16.90
N ALA A 95 3.18 1.25 -17.18
CA ALA A 95 1.99 1.00 -16.38
C ALA A 95 2.32 0.83 -14.91
N LEU A 96 3.30 -0.02 -14.62
CA LEU A 96 3.72 -0.31 -13.27
C LEU A 96 4.35 0.93 -12.62
N GLY A 97 5.18 1.65 -13.36
CA GLY A 97 5.80 2.88 -12.89
C GLY A 97 4.81 4.01 -12.61
N LYS A 98 3.69 4.09 -13.34
CA LYS A 98 2.63 5.07 -13.12
C LYS A 98 1.70 4.60 -12.00
N PHE A 99 1.10 3.43 -12.16
CA PHE A 99 -0.01 2.97 -11.31
C PHE A 99 0.43 2.47 -9.93
N CYS A 100 1.54 1.71 -9.82
CA CYS A 100 2.00 1.21 -8.53
C CYS A 100 2.56 2.33 -7.63
N LEU A 101 2.95 3.48 -8.19
CA LEU A 101 3.45 4.62 -7.44
C LEU A 101 2.35 5.56 -6.92
N LEU A 102 1.11 5.42 -7.39
CA LEU A 102 0.02 6.30 -6.95
C LEU A 102 -0.20 6.16 -5.44
N ASN A 103 -0.11 7.29 -4.73
CA ASN A 103 -0.54 7.36 -3.34
C ASN A 103 -2.07 7.38 -3.27
N LYS A 104 -2.63 7.41 -2.05
CA LYS A 104 -4.09 7.38 -1.88
C LYS A 104 -4.79 8.54 -2.59
N GLU A 105 -4.25 9.76 -2.50
CA GLU A 105 -4.88 10.93 -3.12
C GLU A 105 -4.77 10.90 -4.65
N ASP A 106 -3.60 10.52 -5.17
CA ASP A 106 -3.38 10.40 -6.61
C ASP A 106 -4.21 9.26 -7.19
N MET A 107 -4.44 8.20 -6.43
CA MET A 107 -5.37 7.13 -6.81
C MET A 107 -6.81 7.65 -6.92
N LEU A 108 -7.23 8.56 -6.02
CA LEU A 108 -8.54 9.19 -6.11
C LEU A 108 -8.64 10.10 -7.32
N LYS A 109 -7.62 10.91 -7.61
CA LYS A 109 -7.56 11.75 -8.82
C LYS A 109 -7.59 10.89 -10.08
N PHE A 110 -6.84 9.80 -10.09
CA PHE A 110 -6.83 8.86 -11.18
C PHE A 110 -8.22 8.25 -11.41
N CYS A 111 -8.87 7.76 -10.35
CA CYS A 111 -10.24 7.24 -10.45
C CYS A 111 -11.19 8.33 -10.95
N PHE A 112 -11.12 9.54 -10.39
CA PHE A 112 -11.93 10.68 -10.82
C PHE A 112 -11.78 10.94 -12.32
N ASN A 113 -10.53 10.98 -12.82
CA ASN A 113 -10.24 11.18 -14.24
C ASN A 113 -10.68 10.02 -15.12
N VAL A 114 -10.73 8.79 -14.62
CA VAL A 114 -11.29 7.64 -15.34
C VAL A 114 -12.80 7.79 -15.51
N PHE A 115 -13.48 8.39 -14.53
CA PHE A 115 -14.93 8.49 -14.51
C PHE A 115 -15.48 9.76 -15.17
N ASP A 116 -14.75 10.86 -15.10
CA ASP A 116 -14.99 12.11 -15.83
C ASP A 116 -14.63 11.89 -17.31
N ASP A 117 -15.58 11.36 -18.09
CA ASP A 117 -15.34 10.89 -19.46
C ASP A 117 -15.13 12.07 -20.40
N ASP A 118 -15.88 13.17 -20.17
CA ASP A 118 -15.77 14.40 -20.94
C ASP A 118 -14.65 15.35 -20.46
N LYS A 119 -13.98 15.01 -19.35
CA LYS A 119 -12.86 15.76 -18.74
C LYS A 119 -13.26 17.19 -18.36
N ASN A 120 -14.52 17.41 -18.01
CA ASN A 120 -15.03 18.73 -17.64
C ASN A 120 -14.67 19.11 -16.19
N GLY A 121 -14.06 18.20 -15.42
CA GLY A 121 -13.63 18.39 -14.04
C GLY A 121 -14.73 18.13 -13.01
N THR A 122 -15.87 17.56 -13.41
CA THR A 122 -17.02 17.22 -12.58
C THR A 122 -17.64 15.91 -13.05
N ILE A 123 -18.10 15.06 -12.12
CA ILE A 123 -18.80 13.83 -12.47
C ILE A 123 -20.30 14.13 -12.48
N GLU A 124 -20.91 14.06 -13.66
CA GLU A 124 -22.35 14.27 -13.83
C GLU A 124 -23.15 13.00 -13.53
N GLY A 125 -24.49 13.13 -13.42
CA GLY A 125 -25.33 12.00 -13.01
C GLY A 125 -25.25 10.75 -13.90
N GLN A 126 -24.99 10.91 -15.20
CA GLN A 126 -24.80 9.78 -16.11
C GLN A 126 -23.43 9.12 -15.91
N GLU A 127 -22.38 9.92 -15.71
CA GLU A 127 -21.02 9.44 -15.45
C GLU A 127 -20.92 8.73 -14.10
N LEU A 128 -21.62 9.25 -13.07
CA LEU A 128 -21.70 8.56 -11.78
C LEU A 128 -22.44 7.21 -11.91
N THR A 129 -23.46 7.14 -12.75
CA THR A 129 -24.18 5.89 -13.00
C THR A 129 -23.25 4.86 -13.64
N ASN A 130 -22.53 5.27 -14.68
CA ASN A 130 -21.53 4.43 -15.34
C ASN A 130 -20.43 4.01 -14.34
N LEU A 131 -19.94 4.92 -13.49
CA LEU A 131 -18.97 4.65 -12.42
C LEU A 131 -19.45 3.53 -11.49
N LEU A 132 -20.69 3.62 -11.03
CA LEU A 132 -21.25 2.66 -10.08
C LEU A 132 -21.46 1.29 -10.72
N GLU A 133 -21.86 1.25 -11.99
CA GLU A 133 -21.94 0.01 -12.78
C GLU A 133 -20.56 -0.61 -13.02
N ILE A 134 -19.56 0.23 -13.30
CA ILE A 134 -18.16 -0.18 -13.53
C ILE A 134 -17.53 -0.77 -12.26
N LEU A 135 -17.90 -0.26 -11.08
CA LEU A 135 -17.34 -0.68 -9.78
C LEU A 135 -18.15 -1.80 -9.08
N HIS A 136 -19.43 -1.96 -9.40
CA HIS A 136 -20.31 -2.96 -8.82
C HIS A 136 -20.95 -3.84 -9.91
N GLU A 137 -20.35 -4.99 -10.19
CA GLU A 137 -20.95 -6.03 -11.05
C GLU A 137 -22.27 -6.60 -10.48
N ASP A 138 -22.56 -6.37 -9.19
CA ASP A 138 -23.71 -6.94 -8.46
C ASP A 138 -24.73 -5.87 -7.98
N GLU A 139 -25.85 -5.76 -8.70
CA GLU A 139 -27.24 -5.56 -8.20
C GLU A 139 -27.66 -4.39 -7.26
N GLN A 140 -26.94 -3.25 -7.15
CA GLN A 140 -27.40 -2.08 -6.35
C GLN A 140 -27.59 -0.77 -7.12
N THR A 141 -28.09 -0.81 -8.35
CA THR A 141 -28.44 0.41 -9.12
C THR A 141 -29.66 1.17 -8.58
N SER A 142 -30.48 0.60 -7.69
CA SER A 142 -31.74 1.26 -7.25
C SER A 142 -31.55 2.50 -6.35
N ASN A 143 -30.37 2.68 -5.71
CA ASN A 143 -30.12 3.79 -4.79
C ASN A 143 -29.41 5.01 -5.43
N MET A 144 -29.17 5.00 -6.75
CA MET A 144 -28.37 5.98 -7.50
C MET A 144 -28.82 7.45 -7.36
N LYS A 145 -30.12 7.71 -7.48
CA LYS A 145 -30.67 9.08 -7.32
C LYS A 145 -30.59 9.57 -5.87
N HIS A 146 -30.58 8.64 -4.91
CA HIS A 146 -30.35 8.98 -3.51
C HIS A 146 -28.87 9.22 -3.24
N ALA A 147 -27.96 8.45 -3.84
CA ALA A 147 -26.52 8.67 -3.76
C ALA A 147 -26.15 10.08 -4.27
N LEU A 148 -26.53 10.46 -5.50
CA LEU A 148 -26.30 11.81 -6.03
C LEU A 148 -26.83 12.89 -5.08
N LYS A 149 -28.09 12.80 -4.66
CA LYS A 149 -28.68 13.77 -3.73
C LYS A 149 -28.04 13.80 -2.34
N THR A 150 -27.33 12.76 -1.94
CA THR A 150 -26.66 12.68 -0.64
C THR A 150 -25.23 13.19 -0.71
N PHE A 151 -24.60 13.18 -1.89
CA PHE A 151 -23.19 13.50 -2.09
C PHE A 151 -22.93 14.79 -2.86
N ASP A 152 -23.92 15.29 -3.59
CA ASP A 152 -23.98 16.64 -4.12
C ASP A 152 -24.28 17.61 -2.96
N PHE A 153 -23.22 18.14 -2.34
CA PHE A 153 -23.33 18.99 -1.15
C PHE A 153 -23.67 20.43 -1.52
N ASN A 154 -23.24 20.87 -2.70
CA ASN A 154 -23.47 22.23 -3.18
C ASN A 154 -24.82 22.38 -3.93
N GLY A 155 -25.46 21.26 -4.30
CA GLY A 155 -26.75 21.18 -4.95
C GLY A 155 -26.74 21.53 -6.45
N ASP A 156 -25.58 21.48 -7.11
CA ASP A 156 -25.42 21.85 -8.52
C ASP A 156 -25.73 20.70 -9.49
N GLY A 157 -26.02 19.51 -8.97
CA GLY A 157 -26.34 18.30 -9.74
C GLY A 157 -25.12 17.56 -10.28
N LYS A 158 -23.90 17.97 -9.88
CA LYS A 158 -22.62 17.41 -10.27
C LYS A 158 -21.81 17.02 -9.03
N ILE A 159 -20.75 16.26 -9.23
CA ILE A 159 -19.83 15.89 -8.15
C ILE A 159 -18.44 16.42 -8.51
N ASP A 160 -17.95 17.40 -7.74
CA ASP A 160 -16.58 17.88 -7.89
C ASP A 160 -15.57 16.93 -7.20
N PHE A 161 -14.27 17.16 -7.42
CA PHE A 161 -13.22 16.32 -6.81
C PHE A 161 -13.22 16.37 -5.27
N GLY A 162 -13.61 17.50 -4.66
CA GLY A 162 -13.76 17.64 -3.22
C GLY A 162 -14.88 16.76 -2.66
N GLU A 163 -16.03 16.76 -3.32
CA GLU A 163 -17.19 15.92 -3.00
C GLU A 163 -16.87 14.44 -3.25
N PHE A 164 -16.15 14.12 -4.32
CA PHE A 164 -15.68 12.77 -4.61
C PHE A 164 -14.77 12.20 -3.50
N LYS A 165 -13.88 13.03 -2.92
CA LYS A 165 -13.07 12.63 -1.75
C LYS A 165 -13.91 12.35 -0.51
N GLN A 166 -14.97 13.13 -0.28
CA GLN A 166 -15.90 12.90 0.82
C GLN A 166 -16.67 11.59 0.62
N LEU A 167 -17.12 11.34 -0.62
CA LEU A 167 -17.78 10.11 -1.03
C LEU A 167 -16.89 8.90 -0.76
N HIS A 168 -15.61 8.92 -1.16
CA HIS A 168 -14.66 7.86 -0.82
C HIS A 168 -14.45 7.69 0.70
N SER A 169 -14.48 8.79 1.46
CA SER A 169 -14.29 8.74 2.92
C SER A 169 -15.49 8.11 3.64
N GLN A 170 -16.71 8.33 3.13
CA GLN A 170 -17.92 7.72 3.65
C GLN A 170 -18.09 6.27 3.16
N PHE A 171 -17.70 5.98 1.92
CA PHE A 171 -17.80 4.67 1.27
C PHE A 171 -16.45 4.17 0.73
N PRO A 172 -15.50 3.78 1.61
CA PRO A 172 -14.19 3.30 1.15
C PRO A 172 -14.27 2.04 0.28
N SER A 173 -15.33 1.23 0.45
CA SER A 173 -15.57 0.02 -0.33
C SER A 173 -15.81 0.28 -1.81
N LEU A 174 -16.29 1.48 -2.18
CA LEU A 174 -16.60 1.82 -3.57
C LEU A 174 -15.35 1.73 -4.45
N LEU A 175 -14.24 2.31 -4.00
CA LEU A 175 -12.98 2.31 -4.76
C LEU A 175 -12.07 1.13 -4.38
N TYR A 176 -12.57 0.17 -3.59
CA TYR A 176 -11.81 -1.01 -3.21
C TYR A 176 -11.28 -1.81 -4.42
N PRO A 177 -12.03 -1.99 -5.53
CA PRO A 177 -11.50 -2.64 -6.74
C PRO A 177 -10.23 -1.96 -7.25
N ALA A 178 -10.21 -0.62 -7.27
CA ALA A 178 -9.09 0.16 -7.75
C ALA A 178 -7.82 -0.06 -6.90
N PHE A 179 -7.97 0.00 -5.56
CA PHE A 179 -6.86 -0.28 -4.64
C PHE A 179 -6.41 -1.74 -4.69
N ARG A 180 -7.34 -2.68 -4.90
CA ARG A 180 -7.05 -4.11 -5.02
C ARG A 180 -6.23 -4.41 -6.26
N ILE A 181 -6.60 -3.87 -7.42
CA ILE A 181 -5.82 -4.01 -8.66
C ILE A 181 -4.42 -3.46 -8.47
N GLN A 182 -4.28 -2.30 -7.83
CA GLN A 182 -2.97 -1.70 -7.54
C GLN A 182 -2.12 -2.61 -6.64
N GLN A 183 -2.72 -3.19 -5.60
CA GLN A 183 -2.04 -4.12 -4.71
C GLN A 183 -1.62 -5.40 -5.44
N ASN A 184 -2.51 -5.95 -6.26
CA ASN A 184 -2.24 -7.10 -7.10
C ASN A 184 -1.07 -6.83 -8.05
N MET A 185 -1.07 -5.71 -8.76
CA MET A 185 0.06 -5.28 -9.61
C MET A 185 1.36 -5.17 -8.81
N LYS A 186 1.34 -4.63 -7.59
CA LYS A 186 2.52 -4.58 -6.72
C LYS A 186 3.02 -5.98 -6.33
N ILE A 187 2.13 -6.88 -5.96
CA ILE A 187 2.46 -8.23 -5.48
C ILE A 187 3.02 -9.10 -6.62
N PHE A 188 2.38 -9.12 -7.78
CA PHE A 188 2.70 -10.07 -8.85
C PHE A 188 3.94 -9.69 -9.69
N THR A 189 4.39 -8.44 -9.58
CA THR A 189 5.56 -7.91 -10.30
C THR A 189 6.86 -8.04 -9.51
N LEU A 190 7.33 -6.95 -8.88
CA LEU A 190 8.55 -6.91 -8.07
C LEU A 190 8.28 -7.21 -6.59
N GLY A 191 7.02 -7.34 -6.20
CA GLY A 191 6.57 -7.63 -4.84
C GLY A 191 6.34 -6.37 -4.01
N GLU A 192 5.39 -6.46 -3.08
CA GLU A 192 4.93 -5.35 -2.23
C GLU A 192 6.09 -4.61 -1.54
N LYS A 193 6.97 -5.34 -0.86
CA LYS A 193 8.13 -4.75 -0.13
C LYS A 193 9.14 -4.04 -1.02
N TRP A 194 9.23 -4.42 -2.29
CA TRP A 194 10.09 -3.71 -3.24
C TRP A 194 9.47 -2.35 -3.56
N TRP A 195 8.18 -2.34 -3.87
CA TRP A 195 7.42 -1.13 -4.19
C TRP A 195 7.32 -0.18 -3.00
N GLU A 196 7.04 -0.67 -1.79
CA GLU A 196 7.00 0.15 -0.56
C GLU A 196 8.32 0.91 -0.35
N ARG A 197 9.44 0.20 -0.43
CA ARG A 197 10.77 0.81 -0.29
C ARG A 197 11.04 1.84 -1.39
N LYS A 198 10.62 1.56 -2.63
CA LYS A 198 10.82 2.46 -3.76
C LYS A 198 9.98 3.73 -3.61
N ILE A 199 8.74 3.62 -3.15
CA ILE A 199 7.87 4.76 -2.83
C ILE A 199 8.52 5.64 -1.75
N GLU A 200 9.03 5.03 -0.67
CA GLU A 200 9.73 5.75 0.40
C GLU A 200 11.00 6.46 -0.09
N GLU A 201 11.80 5.80 -0.95
CA GLU A 201 13.00 6.38 -1.58
C GLU A 201 12.64 7.61 -2.42
N LEU A 202 11.67 7.48 -3.33
CA LEU A 202 11.23 8.57 -4.21
C LEU A 202 10.63 9.74 -3.44
N ALA A 203 9.84 9.46 -2.40
CA ALA A 203 9.30 10.50 -1.52
C ALA A 203 10.43 11.25 -0.80
N SER A 204 11.42 10.53 -0.27
CA SER A 204 12.57 11.13 0.41
C SER A 204 13.37 12.05 -0.52
N GLU A 205 13.65 11.60 -1.75
CA GLU A 205 14.33 12.41 -2.76
C GLU A 205 13.54 13.65 -3.17
N HIS A 206 12.22 13.54 -3.28
CA HIS A 206 11.35 14.66 -3.59
C HIS A 206 11.42 15.73 -2.48
N TYR A 207 11.35 15.31 -1.22
CA TYR A 207 11.50 16.22 -0.07
C TYR A 207 12.89 16.84 0.03
N GLU A 208 13.96 16.09 -0.28
CA GLU A 208 15.32 16.63 -0.31
C GLU A 208 15.48 17.70 -1.40
N LYS A 209 14.93 17.46 -2.60
CA LYS A 209 14.93 18.43 -3.70
C LYS A 209 14.15 19.69 -3.32
N LEU A 210 12.96 19.55 -2.73
CA LEU A 210 12.18 20.69 -2.25
C LEU A 210 12.94 21.47 -1.18
N ALA A 211 13.62 20.80 -0.25
CA ALA A 211 14.43 21.45 0.78
C ALA A 211 15.64 22.19 0.18
N GLN A 212 16.31 21.60 -0.82
CA GLN A 212 17.41 22.25 -1.54
C GLN A 212 16.92 23.47 -2.35
N GLN A 213 15.76 23.37 -2.99
CA GLN A 213 15.13 24.48 -3.71
C GLN A 213 14.71 25.60 -2.75
N ALA A 214 14.15 25.27 -1.60
CA ALA A 214 13.82 26.23 -0.55
C ALA A 214 15.07 26.88 0.06
N ALA A 215 16.17 26.13 0.21
CA ALA A 215 17.45 26.67 0.67
C ALA A 215 18.14 27.56 -0.39
N ALA A 216 17.91 27.30 -1.68
CA ALA A 216 18.42 28.12 -2.78
C ALA A 216 17.58 29.38 -3.03
N GLY A 217 16.27 29.31 -2.77
CA GLY A 217 15.36 30.45 -2.79
C GLY A 217 15.28 31.11 -1.41
N ASN A 218 16.24 31.96 -1.07
CA ASN A 218 16.31 32.65 0.23
C ASN A 218 14.99 33.38 0.55
N VAL A 219 14.13 32.77 1.38
CA VAL A 219 13.02 33.38 2.10
C VAL A 219 13.24 33.07 3.57
N GLU A 220 13.98 33.94 4.24
CA GLU A 220 14.46 33.77 5.62
C GLU A 220 13.35 33.67 6.69
N ASP A 221 12.06 33.73 6.31
CA ASP A 221 10.93 33.60 7.27
C ASP A 221 10.07 32.33 7.09
N MET A 222 10.17 31.59 5.98
CA MET A 222 9.30 30.41 5.70
C MET A 222 9.94 29.06 6.04
N SER A 223 11.27 29.03 6.22
CA SER A 223 12.07 27.86 6.58
C SER A 223 11.64 27.26 7.92
N ASP A 224 11.39 28.10 8.91
CA ASP A 224 11.20 27.66 10.29
C ASP A 224 9.78 27.15 10.54
N GLU A 225 8.80 27.64 9.78
CA GLU A 225 7.41 27.18 9.87
C GLU A 225 7.22 25.85 9.13
N ALA A 226 7.83 25.69 7.95
CA ALA A 226 7.81 24.42 7.22
C ALA A 226 8.58 23.31 7.98
N GLN A 227 9.72 23.64 8.61
CA GLN A 227 10.45 22.71 9.46
C GLN A 227 9.69 22.35 10.74
N ARG A 228 9.01 23.31 11.37
CA ARG A 228 8.11 23.06 12.51
C ARG A 228 6.94 22.17 12.11
N ALA A 229 6.27 22.47 11.00
CA ALA A 229 5.17 21.65 10.48
C ALA A 229 5.60 20.20 10.19
N ARG A 230 6.79 20.00 9.59
CA ARG A 230 7.34 18.67 9.34
C ARG A 230 7.69 17.91 10.62
N LYS A 231 8.23 18.60 11.63
CA LYS A 231 8.51 18.02 12.95
C LYS A 231 7.21 17.62 13.65
N GLU A 232 6.20 18.49 13.60
CA GLU A 232 4.87 18.23 14.17
C GLU A 232 4.16 17.08 13.45
N GLU A 233 4.21 16.99 12.13
CA GLU A 233 3.60 15.90 11.37
C GLU A 233 4.31 14.55 11.64
N MET A 234 5.64 14.56 11.69
CA MET A 234 6.42 13.38 12.07
C MET A 234 6.11 12.93 13.51
N GLU A 235 5.91 13.89 14.42
CA GLU A 235 5.55 13.61 15.81
C GLU A 235 4.10 13.10 15.94
N ARG A 236 3.15 13.67 15.19
CA ARG A 236 1.75 13.20 15.12
C ARG A 236 1.68 11.78 14.56
N THR A 237 2.39 11.50 13.46
CA THR A 237 2.43 10.16 12.85
C THR A 237 3.15 9.15 13.75
N ALA A 238 4.22 9.54 14.44
CA ALA A 238 4.89 8.70 15.43
C ALA A 238 3.98 8.41 16.63
N LYS A 239 3.25 9.41 17.14
CA LYS A 239 2.26 9.26 18.21
C LYS A 239 1.15 8.31 17.80
N GLN A 240 0.62 8.46 16.58
CA GLN A 240 -0.40 7.57 16.02
C GLN A 240 0.10 6.12 15.91
N LYS A 241 1.32 5.90 15.40
CA LYS A 241 1.93 4.56 15.33
C LYS A 241 2.14 3.94 16.72
N ARG A 242 2.57 4.73 17.71
CA ARG A 242 2.70 4.30 19.12
C ARG A 242 1.35 3.89 19.69
N GLN A 243 0.32 4.71 19.49
CA GLN A 243 -1.05 4.42 19.95
C GLN A 243 -1.61 3.17 19.25
N GLU A 244 -1.37 3.02 17.95
CA GLU A 244 -1.80 1.86 17.17
C GLU A 244 -1.13 0.58 17.67
N GLN A 245 0.19 0.63 17.91
CA GLN A 245 0.94 -0.47 18.47
C GLN A 245 0.48 -0.82 19.89
N ALA A 246 0.22 0.18 20.74
CA ALA A 246 -0.31 -0.01 22.08
C ALA A 246 -1.71 -0.62 22.07
N ALA A 247 -2.59 -0.17 21.17
CA ALA A 247 -3.93 -0.73 20.99
C ALA A 247 -3.86 -2.17 20.47
N ARG A 248 -2.95 -2.47 19.54
CA ARG A 248 -2.70 -3.82 19.03
C ARG A 248 -2.17 -4.77 20.11
N MET A 249 -1.27 -4.28 20.96
CA MET A 249 -0.75 -5.05 22.09
C MET A 249 -1.83 -5.32 23.14
N ARG A 250 -2.68 -4.34 23.45
CA ARG A 250 -3.74 -4.47 24.47
C ARG A 250 -4.96 -5.25 24.02
N MET A 251 -5.40 -5.08 22.77
CA MET A 251 -6.49 -5.89 22.19
C MET A 251 -6.05 -7.31 21.84
N GLY A 252 -4.75 -7.52 21.67
CA GLY A 252 -4.20 -8.73 21.08
C GLY A 252 -4.32 -8.72 19.56
N CYS A 253 -3.30 -9.28 18.89
CA CYS A 253 -3.15 -9.18 17.42
C CYS A 253 -4.38 -9.69 16.65
N LEU A 254 -5.01 -10.77 17.10
CA LEU A 254 -6.18 -11.39 16.44
C LEU A 254 -7.43 -10.49 16.52
N TYR A 255 -7.65 -9.86 17.67
CA TYR A 255 -8.79 -8.97 17.88
C TYR A 255 -8.57 -7.61 17.20
N TYR A 256 -7.32 -7.13 17.15
CA TYR A 256 -6.96 -5.93 16.43
C TYR A 256 -7.26 -6.01 14.93
N THR A 257 -6.98 -7.17 14.32
CA THR A 257 -7.26 -7.42 12.89
C THR A 257 -8.75 -7.63 12.63
N CYS A 258 -9.45 -8.40 13.48
CA CYS A 258 -10.84 -8.80 13.22
C CYS A 258 -11.90 -7.81 13.72
N CYS A 259 -11.54 -6.83 14.57
CA CYS A 259 -12.50 -5.88 15.13
C CYS A 259 -12.02 -4.42 15.04
N PRO A 260 -11.94 -3.83 13.82
CA PRO A 260 -11.52 -2.44 13.64
C PRO A 260 -12.39 -1.42 14.40
N CYS A 261 -13.70 -1.67 14.49
CA CYS A 261 -14.66 -0.81 15.17
C CYS A 261 -14.39 -0.61 16.68
N ARG A 262 -13.63 -1.52 17.32
CA ARG A 262 -13.32 -1.46 18.75
C ARG A 262 -11.94 -0.88 19.07
N ARG A 263 -11.13 -0.55 18.06
CA ARG A 263 -9.76 0.00 18.25
C ARG A 263 -9.73 1.22 19.15
N LYS A 264 -10.73 2.11 19.03
CA LYS A 264 -10.84 3.36 19.80
C LYS A 264 -10.97 3.14 21.31
N LEU A 265 -11.55 2.03 21.77
CA LEU A 265 -11.69 1.72 23.20
C LEU A 265 -10.35 1.38 23.89
N TYR A 266 -9.29 1.17 23.10
CA TYR A 266 -7.97 0.80 23.56
C TYR A 266 -6.92 1.87 23.25
N VAL A 267 -7.33 3.06 22.82
CA VAL A 267 -6.48 4.25 22.74
C VAL A 267 -6.57 4.94 24.10
N ILE A 268 -5.43 5.29 24.71
CA ILE A 268 -5.41 6.16 25.90
C ILE A 268 -5.12 7.56 25.37
N GLU A 269 -5.96 8.51 25.74
CA GLU A 269 -5.68 9.93 25.56
C GLU A 269 -4.63 10.31 26.61
N ASP A 270 -3.48 10.82 26.16
CA ASP A 270 -2.44 11.33 27.04
C ASP A 270 -2.95 12.66 27.62
N ASP A 271 -3.75 12.60 28.68
CA ASP A 271 -4.03 13.78 29.50
C ASP A 271 -2.73 14.22 30.19
N GLU A 272 -2.48 15.52 30.16
CA GLU A 272 -1.28 16.20 30.62
C GLU A 272 -0.66 15.59 31.89
N SER A 273 0.47 14.89 31.73
CA SER A 273 1.35 14.57 32.85
C SER A 273 2.81 14.69 32.44
N SER A 274 3.41 15.82 32.82
CA SER A 274 4.82 15.95 33.23
C SER A 274 5.83 15.09 32.45
N ASP A 275 6.26 15.57 31.28
CA ASP A 275 7.53 15.15 30.69
C ASP A 275 8.69 15.63 31.59
N SER A 276 9.22 14.71 32.40
CA SER A 276 10.55 14.85 33.00
C SER A 276 11.43 13.62 32.69
N ASP A 277 11.33 13.10 31.47
CA ASP A 277 12.35 12.18 30.94
C ASP A 277 13.30 12.96 30.00
N SER A 278 14.02 13.94 30.54
CA SER A 278 15.29 14.35 29.96
C SER A 278 16.33 13.27 30.31
N ASP A 279 16.32 12.16 29.58
CA ASP A 279 17.43 11.19 29.61
C ASP A 279 18.66 11.96 29.08
N SER A 280 19.51 12.47 29.98
CA SER A 280 20.71 13.22 29.60
C SER A 280 21.62 12.33 28.75
N ASP A 281 22.39 12.95 27.84
CA ASP A 281 23.29 12.20 26.95
C ASP A 281 24.28 11.29 27.70
N GLU A 282 24.57 11.59 28.98
CA GLU A 282 25.35 10.75 29.89
C GLU A 282 24.65 9.43 30.28
N GLU A 283 23.33 9.44 30.53
CA GLU A 283 22.57 8.24 30.89
C GLU A 283 22.46 7.29 29.68
N ARG A 284 22.32 7.86 28.48
CA ARG A 284 22.34 7.14 27.20
C ARG A 284 23.72 6.54 26.90
N ALA A 285 24.79 7.28 27.17
CA ALA A 285 26.16 6.80 27.03
C ALA A 285 26.48 5.67 28.03
N ARG A 286 26.02 5.78 29.28
CA ARG A 286 26.15 4.73 30.31
C ARG A 286 25.45 3.44 29.90
N ARG A 287 24.23 3.52 29.33
CA ARG A 287 23.51 2.33 28.82
C ARG A 287 24.24 1.69 27.63
N LYS A 288 24.80 2.48 26.72
CA LYS A 288 25.64 1.97 25.60
C LYS A 288 26.92 1.28 26.10
N GLN A 289 27.60 1.85 27.10
CA GLN A 289 28.78 1.23 27.71
C GLN A 289 28.44 -0.07 28.47
N LYS A 290 27.32 -0.10 29.21
CA LYS A 290 26.82 -1.33 29.86
C LYS A 290 26.49 -2.42 28.84
N ALA A 291 25.84 -2.07 27.73
CA ALA A 291 25.52 -3.02 26.66
C ALA A 291 26.80 -3.55 25.96
N ALA A 292 27.80 -2.69 25.73
CA ALA A 292 29.09 -3.09 25.17
C ALA A 292 29.88 -4.01 26.12
N ALA A 293 29.91 -3.70 27.43
CA ALA A 293 30.57 -4.55 28.44
C ALA A 293 29.91 -5.93 28.57
N THR A 294 28.60 -6.02 28.32
CA THR A 294 27.86 -7.30 28.33
C THR A 294 28.19 -8.17 27.11
N ASN A 295 28.59 -7.57 25.98
CA ASN A 295 29.00 -8.30 24.78
C ASN A 295 30.45 -8.82 24.81
N VAL A 296 31.35 -8.19 25.58
CA VAL A 296 32.76 -8.63 25.69
C VAL A 296 32.93 -9.92 26.50
N LYS A 297 31.97 -10.29 27.37
CA LYS A 297 32.01 -11.56 28.14
C LYS A 297 31.46 -12.80 27.41
N LYS A 298 31.03 -12.68 26.14
CA LYS A 298 30.54 -13.81 25.31
C LYS A 298 31.59 -14.34 24.31
N GLY A 299 32.88 -14.26 24.65
CA GLY A 299 33.98 -14.90 23.93
C GLY A 299 34.30 -16.34 24.36
N GLY A 300 33.45 -16.99 25.17
CA GLY A 300 33.63 -18.37 25.61
C GLY A 300 32.80 -19.35 24.78
N LYS A 301 33.45 -20.39 24.26
CA LYS A 301 32.91 -21.52 23.46
C LYS A 301 31.43 -21.84 23.78
N LYS A 302 30.58 -21.85 22.73
CA LYS A 302 29.21 -22.40 22.79
C LYS A 302 29.28 -23.92 23.02
N GLN A 303 29.31 -24.36 24.27
CA GLN A 303 29.02 -25.73 24.67
C GLN A 303 27.73 -25.72 25.51
N ASN A 304 26.62 -26.00 24.83
CA ASN A 304 25.32 -26.51 25.32
C ASN A 304 24.18 -25.94 24.46
N ILE A 305 24.07 -26.45 23.24
CA ILE A 305 22.78 -26.50 22.53
C ILE A 305 22.39 -27.97 22.57
N VAL A 306 21.50 -28.33 23.49
CA VAL A 306 20.83 -29.63 23.43
C VAL A 306 19.83 -29.54 22.27
N PRO A 307 19.83 -30.46 21.30
CA PRO A 307 18.82 -30.48 20.25
C PRO A 307 17.45 -30.74 20.89
N VAL A 308 16.60 -29.72 20.93
CA VAL A 308 15.20 -29.88 21.33
C VAL A 308 14.46 -30.49 20.14
N GLY A 309 14.15 -31.78 20.23
CA GLY A 309 13.31 -32.48 19.25
C GLY A 309 11.91 -31.86 19.12
N PRO A 310 11.12 -32.28 18.11
CA PRO A 310 9.81 -31.71 17.84
C PRO A 310 8.92 -31.77 19.10
N ARG A 311 8.39 -30.61 19.50
CA ARG A 311 7.53 -30.49 20.68
C ARG A 311 6.26 -31.32 20.44
N LYS A 312 5.98 -32.27 21.33
CA LYS A 312 4.73 -33.04 21.29
C LYS A 312 3.53 -32.08 21.37
N PRO A 313 2.48 -32.28 20.55
CA PRO A 313 1.27 -31.49 20.65
C PRO A 313 0.62 -31.69 22.02
N LEU A 314 0.19 -30.58 22.64
CA LEU A 314 -0.48 -30.56 23.94
C LEU A 314 -1.75 -31.41 23.90
N SER A 315 -1.99 -32.18 24.98
CA SER A 315 -3.23 -32.94 25.14
C SER A 315 -4.46 -32.02 25.21
N GLN A 316 -5.65 -32.59 25.01
CA GLN A 316 -6.90 -31.83 25.09
C GLN A 316 -7.10 -31.20 26.47
N GLU A 317 -6.73 -31.91 27.55
CA GLU A 317 -6.77 -31.37 28.92
C GLU A 317 -5.79 -30.22 29.13
N GLU A 318 -4.54 -30.36 28.64
CA GLU A 318 -3.54 -29.29 28.76
C GLU A 318 -3.96 -28.03 27.98
N ARG A 319 -4.65 -28.21 26.84
CA ARG A 319 -5.24 -27.11 26.07
C ARG A 319 -6.36 -26.42 26.85
N LEU A 320 -7.25 -27.18 27.49
CA LEU A 320 -8.35 -26.66 28.30
C LEU A 320 -7.84 -25.94 29.55
N GLU A 321 -6.84 -26.49 30.23
CA GLU A 321 -6.23 -25.86 31.40
C GLU A 321 -5.52 -24.55 31.04
N ARG A 322 -4.81 -24.53 29.91
CA ARG A 322 -4.17 -23.31 29.39
C ARG A 322 -5.20 -22.25 29.00
N ALA A 323 -6.34 -22.65 28.44
CA ALA A 323 -7.46 -21.74 28.16
C ALA A 323 -8.10 -21.20 29.45
N ARG A 324 -8.27 -22.04 30.47
CA ARG A 324 -8.79 -21.64 31.79
C ARG A 324 -7.87 -20.62 32.48
N LYS A 325 -6.56 -20.86 32.47
CA LYS A 325 -5.54 -19.94 33.01
C LYS A 325 -5.43 -18.62 32.25
N ARG A 326 -5.79 -18.58 30.96
CA ARG A 326 -5.90 -17.33 30.18
C ARG A 326 -7.13 -16.54 30.60
N ARG A 327 -8.30 -17.20 30.64
CA ARG A 327 -9.55 -16.58 31.08
C ARG A 327 -9.48 -15.99 32.50
N LEU A 328 -8.77 -16.66 33.41
CA LEU A 328 -8.58 -16.15 34.77
C LEU A 328 -7.76 -14.84 34.81
N ARG A 329 -6.75 -14.73 33.93
CA ARG A 329 -5.90 -13.54 33.79
C ARG A 329 -6.68 -12.39 33.19
N ASP A 330 -7.42 -12.67 32.11
CA ASP A 330 -8.26 -11.69 31.42
C ASP A 330 -9.40 -11.16 32.32
N MET A 331 -9.83 -11.93 33.33
CA MET A 331 -10.76 -11.46 34.36
C MET A 331 -10.11 -10.54 35.41
N GLN A 332 -8.83 -10.74 35.74
CA GLN A 332 -8.10 -9.90 36.69
C GLN A 332 -7.67 -8.56 36.07
N ASP A 333 -7.41 -8.52 34.76
CA ASP A 333 -7.01 -7.31 34.02
C ASP A 333 -8.20 -6.44 33.56
N ARG A 334 -9.43 -6.71 34.02
CA ARG A 334 -10.56 -5.81 33.73
C ARG A 334 -10.45 -4.54 34.57
N PRO A 335 -10.39 -3.34 33.97
CA PRO A 335 -10.47 -2.10 34.72
C PRO A 335 -11.82 -2.07 35.46
N THR A 336 -11.77 -1.86 36.78
CA THR A 336 -12.97 -1.64 37.58
C THR A 336 -13.64 -0.36 37.08
N ARG A 337 -14.93 -0.46 36.76
CA ARG A 337 -15.76 0.70 36.44
C ARG A 337 -15.77 1.58 37.70
N LYS A 338 -15.17 2.76 37.64
CA LYS A 338 -15.39 3.79 38.66
C LYS A 338 -16.84 4.25 38.48
N ASP A 339 -17.63 4.09 39.54
CA ASP A 339 -19.02 4.59 39.63
C ASP A 339 -19.07 6.11 39.66
#